data_AF-K2G9L0-F1
#
_entry.id   AF-K2G9L0-F1
#
_cell.length_a   1.000
_cell.length_b   1.000
_cell.length_c   1.000
_cell.angle_alpha   90.00
_cell.angle_beta   90.00
_cell.angle_gamma   90.00
#
_symmetry.space_group_name_H-M   'P 1'
#
loop_
_entity.id
_entity.type
_entity.pdbx_description
1 polymer ?
#
loop_
_entity_poly.entity_id
_entity_poly.type
_entity_poly.pdbx_seq_one_letter_code
_entity_poly.pdbx_strand_id
1 'polypeptide(L)'
;MVVQKVNDPEVTKIFQFLEKNAILGAPHKQGVQFLEDSKSDDWFAILPLLKKDVKISEQWKSIFDVQAAAHFLAESRSMVLKDYTPYSQTGKAILFLHEGYHAYIFVRNPYDKEQDDRAYCYEEVMAHTFQNKVMSLLGGKAFQQILNKEVSRINAGASKSNEEFGVPSRTQYDKELAKVFGQPKSEMEKDFIQTSVWIHGVFVFLEKRFKGDAMEQKALFLRTLYKDGGII
;
A
#
# COMPACT_ATOMS: atom_id res chain seq x y z
N MET A 1 -16.35 -11.70 -0.13
CA MET A 1 -15.50 -11.00 -1.10
C MET A 1 -15.35 -9.54 -0.65
N VAL A 2 -14.12 -9.03 -0.43
CA VAL A 2 -13.91 -7.66 0.12
C VAL A 2 -14.53 -6.59 -0.78
N VAL A 3 -14.34 -6.68 -2.09
CA VAL A 3 -14.89 -5.73 -3.09
C VAL A 3 -16.42 -5.67 -3.01
N GLN A 4 -17.11 -6.82 -2.99
CA GLN A 4 -18.57 -6.88 -2.82
C GLN A 4 -19.03 -6.28 -1.48
N LYS A 5 -18.29 -6.53 -0.39
CA LYS A 5 -18.64 -6.02 0.94
C LYS A 5 -18.49 -4.50 1.01
N VAL A 6 -17.48 -3.95 0.34
CA VAL A 6 -17.20 -2.51 0.30
C VAL A 6 -18.21 -1.77 -0.59
N ASN A 7 -18.62 -2.37 -1.72
CA ASN A 7 -19.61 -1.83 -2.65
C ASN A 7 -19.35 -0.37 -3.06
N ASP A 8 -18.11 -0.06 -3.41
CA ASP A 8 -17.68 1.26 -3.84
C ASP A 8 -17.30 1.28 -5.33
N PRO A 9 -17.73 2.29 -6.12
CA PRO A 9 -17.44 2.35 -7.55
C PRO A 9 -15.95 2.40 -7.89
N GLU A 10 -15.13 3.10 -7.11
CA GLU A 10 -13.69 3.21 -7.35
C GLU A 10 -13.00 1.88 -7.04
N VAL A 11 -13.35 1.24 -5.92
CA VAL A 11 -12.82 -0.08 -5.56
C VAL A 11 -13.20 -1.12 -6.62
N THR A 12 -14.44 -1.07 -7.12
CA THR A 12 -14.90 -1.93 -8.20
C THR A 12 -14.12 -1.68 -9.49
N LYS A 13 -13.85 -0.42 -9.83
CA LYS A 13 -13.08 -0.03 -11.00
C LYS A 13 -11.64 -0.56 -10.95
N ILE A 14 -10.96 -0.43 -9.80
CA ILE A 14 -9.61 -0.99 -9.62
C ILE A 14 -9.65 -2.51 -9.71
N PHE A 15 -10.59 -3.17 -9.03
CA PHE A 15 -10.73 -4.62 -9.12
C PHE A 15 -10.96 -5.11 -10.55
N GLN A 16 -11.84 -4.47 -11.32
CA GLN A 16 -12.08 -4.80 -12.72
C GLN A 16 -10.86 -4.54 -13.60
N PHE A 17 -10.08 -3.50 -13.31
CA PHE A 17 -8.81 -3.26 -13.99
C PHE A 17 -7.84 -4.42 -13.75
N LEU A 18 -7.69 -4.88 -12.50
CA LEU A 18 -6.83 -6.02 -12.16
C LEU A 18 -7.30 -7.30 -12.86
N GLU A 19 -8.59 -7.61 -12.79
CA GLU A 19 -9.17 -8.82 -13.38
C GLU A 19 -8.99 -8.89 -14.90
N LYS A 20 -9.12 -7.75 -15.59
CA LYS A 20 -9.06 -7.69 -17.07
C LYS A 20 -7.65 -7.59 -17.62
N ASN A 21 -6.75 -6.91 -16.91
CA ASN A 21 -5.45 -6.51 -17.47
C ASN A 21 -4.26 -7.25 -16.85
N ALA A 22 -4.44 -7.99 -15.76
CA ALA A 22 -3.37 -8.79 -15.20
C ALA A 22 -3.00 -9.96 -16.13
N ILE A 23 -1.71 -10.11 -16.38
CA ILE A 23 -1.10 -11.31 -16.96
C ILE A 23 -0.18 -11.96 -15.93
N LEU A 24 0.01 -13.27 -16.04
CA LEU A 24 0.93 -13.99 -15.17
C LEU A 24 2.38 -13.83 -15.64
N GLY A 25 3.27 -13.51 -14.72
CA GLY A 25 4.72 -13.50 -14.96
C GLY A 25 5.48 -14.37 -13.96
N ALA A 26 6.72 -14.71 -14.31
CA ALA A 26 7.65 -15.40 -13.44
C ALA A 26 9.03 -14.70 -13.41
N PRO A 27 9.76 -14.79 -12.29
CA PRO A 27 11.15 -14.35 -12.22
C PRO A 27 12.04 -15.07 -13.25
N HIS A 28 12.86 -14.31 -13.97
CA HIS A 28 13.83 -14.81 -14.94
C HIS A 28 15.17 -14.07 -14.81
N LYS A 29 16.26 -14.65 -15.36
CA LYS A 29 17.61 -14.08 -15.25
C LYS A 29 17.74 -12.67 -15.86
N GLN A 30 16.91 -12.36 -16.86
CA GLN A 30 16.90 -11.10 -17.59
C GLN A 30 15.78 -10.15 -17.15
N GLY A 31 15.09 -10.45 -16.03
CA GLY A 31 13.92 -9.70 -15.58
C GLY A 31 12.70 -10.61 -15.55
N VAL A 32 11.56 -10.14 -16.08
CA VAL A 32 10.28 -10.88 -16.03
C VAL A 32 10.13 -11.76 -17.27
N GLN A 33 9.77 -13.03 -17.06
CA GLN A 33 9.25 -13.90 -18.12
C GLN A 33 7.72 -13.89 -18.06
N PHE A 34 7.06 -13.41 -19.11
CA PHE A 34 5.61 -13.50 -19.22
C PHE A 34 5.19 -14.93 -19.53
N LEU A 35 4.16 -15.41 -18.82
CA LEU A 35 3.59 -16.75 -18.97
C LEU A 35 2.25 -16.75 -19.72
N GLU A 36 1.73 -15.55 -20.02
CA GLU A 36 0.49 -15.32 -20.75
C GLU A 36 0.72 -14.17 -21.74
N ASP A 37 0.00 -14.20 -22.86
CA ASP A 37 -0.06 -13.08 -23.80
C ASP A 37 -0.82 -11.90 -23.19
N SER A 38 -0.46 -10.69 -23.58
CA SER A 38 -1.17 -9.48 -23.17
C SER A 38 -2.64 -9.51 -23.63
N LYS A 39 -3.57 -9.28 -22.71
CA LYS A 39 -5.02 -9.26 -22.98
C LYS A 39 -5.50 -7.90 -23.50
N SER A 40 -4.69 -6.86 -23.35
CA SER A 40 -4.97 -5.46 -23.74
C SER A 40 -3.65 -4.68 -23.80
N ASP A 41 -3.68 -3.47 -24.36
CA ASP A 41 -2.55 -2.51 -24.27
C ASP A 41 -2.31 -2.04 -22.81
N ASP A 42 -3.35 -2.15 -21.98
CA ASP A 42 -3.41 -1.76 -20.58
C ASP A 42 -2.89 -2.85 -19.61
N TRP A 43 -2.16 -3.85 -20.10
CA TRP A 43 -1.68 -5.00 -19.30
C TRP A 43 -0.82 -4.62 -18.07
N PHE A 44 -0.61 -5.55 -17.15
CA PHE A 44 0.52 -5.52 -16.19
C PHE A 44 0.76 -6.94 -15.71
N ALA A 45 1.98 -7.25 -15.28
CA ALA A 45 2.28 -8.60 -14.81
C ALA A 45 2.07 -8.76 -13.30
N ILE A 46 1.45 -9.85 -12.89
CA ILE A 46 1.47 -10.32 -11.50
C ILE A 46 2.55 -11.39 -11.39
N LEU A 47 3.48 -11.20 -10.45
CA LEU A 47 4.65 -12.04 -10.27
C LEU A 47 4.73 -12.60 -8.85
N PRO A 48 4.32 -13.86 -8.65
CA PRO A 48 4.61 -14.56 -7.40
C PRO A 48 6.12 -14.75 -7.25
N LEU A 49 6.69 -14.17 -6.20
CA LEU A 49 8.09 -14.34 -5.81
C LEU A 49 8.20 -15.38 -4.70
N LEU A 50 8.86 -16.49 -5.00
CA LEU A 50 9.07 -17.61 -4.09
C LEU A 50 10.47 -17.56 -3.50
N LYS A 51 10.69 -18.23 -2.36
CA LYS A 51 12.01 -18.29 -1.71
C LYS A 51 13.14 -18.84 -2.60
N LYS A 52 12.82 -19.69 -3.57
CA LYS A 52 13.81 -20.26 -4.49
C LYS A 52 14.30 -19.24 -5.53
N ASP A 53 13.52 -18.21 -5.80
CA ASP A 53 13.75 -17.25 -6.89
C ASP A 53 14.88 -16.27 -6.56
N VAL A 54 15.26 -16.16 -5.27
CA VAL A 54 16.45 -15.40 -4.82
C VAL A 54 17.75 -15.89 -5.45
N LYS A 55 17.77 -17.11 -5.98
CA LYS A 55 18.94 -17.71 -6.64
C LYS A 55 19.01 -17.40 -8.14
N ILE A 56 17.99 -16.74 -8.70
CA ILE A 56 17.90 -16.48 -10.15
C ILE A 56 18.81 -15.31 -10.54
N SER A 57 18.79 -14.21 -9.78
CA SER A 57 19.65 -13.04 -9.99
C SER A 57 19.70 -12.15 -8.72
N GLU A 58 20.70 -11.26 -8.62
CA GLU A 58 20.79 -10.29 -7.52
C GLU A 58 19.60 -9.32 -7.50
N GLN A 59 18.98 -9.03 -8.64
CA GLN A 59 17.77 -8.21 -8.70
C GLN A 59 16.62 -8.85 -7.90
N TRP A 60 16.36 -10.14 -8.11
CA TRP A 60 15.28 -10.85 -7.41
C TRP A 60 15.58 -11.01 -5.93
N LYS A 61 16.85 -11.20 -5.56
CA LYS A 61 17.29 -11.19 -4.17
C LYS A 61 17.07 -9.82 -3.52
N SER A 62 17.45 -8.74 -4.19
CA SER A 62 17.21 -7.38 -3.70
C SER A 62 15.71 -7.12 -3.46
N ILE A 63 14.85 -7.47 -4.43
CA ILE A 63 13.39 -7.35 -4.28
C ILE A 63 12.89 -8.22 -3.12
N PHE A 64 13.42 -9.44 -2.97
CA PHE A 64 13.07 -10.36 -1.88
C PHE A 64 13.41 -9.76 -0.51
N ASP A 65 14.57 -9.11 -0.37
CA ASP A 65 15.08 -8.57 0.88
C ASP A 65 14.34 -7.30 1.37
N VAL A 66 13.62 -6.59 0.49
CA VAL A 66 12.78 -5.44 0.87
C VAL A 66 11.71 -5.85 1.90
N GLN A 67 11.47 -5.07 2.94
CA GLN A 67 10.47 -5.41 3.97
C GLN A 67 9.03 -5.02 3.58
N ALA A 68 8.52 -5.51 2.45
CA ALA A 68 7.09 -5.47 2.13
C ALA A 68 6.58 -6.76 1.48
N ALA A 69 5.27 -6.94 1.52
CA ALA A 69 4.61 -8.16 1.02
C ALA A 69 4.31 -8.13 -0.47
N ALA A 70 4.17 -6.94 -1.04
CA ALA A 70 4.05 -6.74 -2.46
C ALA A 70 4.63 -5.38 -2.83
N HIS A 71 4.97 -5.22 -4.10
CA HIS A 71 5.43 -3.97 -4.68
C HIS A 71 5.05 -3.91 -6.16
N PHE A 72 4.54 -2.78 -6.60
CA PHE A 72 4.51 -2.44 -8.01
C PHE A 72 5.88 -1.88 -8.47
N LEU A 73 6.44 -2.47 -9.52
CA LEU A 73 7.68 -2.07 -10.16
C LEU A 73 7.38 -1.51 -11.54
N ALA A 74 7.46 -0.19 -11.68
CA ALA A 74 7.16 0.54 -12.91
C ALA A 74 8.02 0.06 -14.09
N GLU A 75 9.31 -0.23 -13.87
CA GLU A 75 10.29 -0.59 -14.90
C GLU A 75 9.96 -1.90 -15.60
N SER A 76 9.28 -2.80 -14.90
CA SER A 76 8.86 -4.08 -15.43
C SER A 76 7.34 -4.19 -15.55
N ARG A 77 6.61 -3.09 -15.30
CA ARG A 77 5.14 -3.04 -15.31
C ARG A 77 4.53 -4.20 -14.52
N SER A 78 5.05 -4.41 -13.32
CA SER A 78 4.89 -5.68 -12.60
C SER A 78 4.54 -5.47 -11.13
N MET A 79 3.48 -6.13 -10.67
CA MET A 79 3.20 -6.32 -9.25
C MET A 79 3.87 -7.59 -8.76
N VAL A 80 4.93 -7.44 -7.97
CA VAL A 80 5.62 -8.58 -7.34
C VAL A 80 4.94 -8.92 -6.03
N LEU A 81 4.57 -10.18 -5.84
CA LEU A 81 3.87 -10.70 -4.67
C LEU A 81 4.75 -11.70 -3.92
N LYS A 82 5.05 -11.44 -2.65
CA LYS A 82 5.86 -12.35 -1.82
C LYS A 82 5.01 -13.48 -1.25
N ASP A 83 4.69 -14.45 -2.09
CA ASP A 83 3.76 -15.54 -1.78
C ASP A 83 4.28 -16.54 -0.73
N TYR A 84 5.52 -16.38 -0.25
CA TYR A 84 6.06 -17.17 0.85
C TYR A 84 5.65 -16.67 2.25
N THR A 85 5.06 -15.47 2.35
CA THR A 85 4.60 -14.91 3.63
C THR A 85 3.08 -15.09 3.77
N PRO A 86 2.60 -15.80 4.81
CA PRO A 86 1.17 -15.99 5.02
C PRO A 86 0.44 -14.66 5.25
N TYR A 87 -0.65 -14.45 4.52
CA TYR A 87 -1.59 -13.34 4.68
C TYR A 87 -3.02 -13.87 4.75
N SER A 88 -3.87 -13.24 5.55
CA SER A 88 -5.32 -13.48 5.52
C SER A 88 -5.93 -13.02 4.21
N GLN A 89 -7.13 -13.49 3.87
CA GLN A 89 -7.85 -13.05 2.67
C GLN A 89 -8.14 -11.54 2.69
N THR A 90 -8.41 -10.99 3.87
CA THR A 90 -8.61 -9.54 4.06
C THR A 90 -7.32 -8.77 3.79
N GLY A 91 -6.21 -9.20 4.39
CA GLY A 91 -4.91 -8.56 4.20
C GLY A 91 -4.45 -8.63 2.74
N LYS A 92 -4.58 -9.80 2.09
CA LYS A 92 -4.30 -9.95 0.65
C LYS A 92 -5.14 -8.98 -0.18
N ALA A 93 -6.44 -8.89 0.07
CA ALA A 93 -7.31 -8.01 -0.71
C ALA A 93 -6.94 -6.52 -0.56
N ILE A 94 -6.62 -6.06 0.65
CA ILE A 94 -6.21 -4.67 0.90
C ILE A 94 -4.88 -4.39 0.17
N LEU A 95 -3.89 -5.27 0.33
CA LEU A 95 -2.58 -5.16 -0.31
C LEU A 95 -2.68 -5.14 -1.84
N PHE A 96 -3.42 -6.10 -2.43
CA PHE A 96 -3.60 -6.16 -3.88
C PHE A 96 -4.32 -4.94 -4.44
N LEU A 97 -5.28 -4.39 -3.70
CA LEU A 97 -5.97 -3.17 -4.10
C LEU A 97 -5.02 -1.96 -4.06
N HIS A 98 -4.15 -1.87 -3.04
CA HIS A 98 -3.13 -0.81 -2.94
C HIS A 98 -2.14 -0.88 -4.10
N GLU A 99 -1.43 -2.00 -4.27
CA GLU A 99 -0.49 -2.17 -5.40
C GLU A 99 -1.20 -2.08 -6.76
N GLY A 100 -2.45 -2.53 -6.81
CA GLY A 100 -3.27 -2.46 -8.00
C GLY A 100 -3.64 -1.03 -8.39
N TYR A 101 -3.71 -0.13 -7.42
CA TYR A 101 -3.90 1.29 -7.65
C TYR A 101 -2.67 1.93 -8.32
N HIS A 102 -1.45 1.56 -7.86
CA HIS A 102 -0.21 1.96 -8.53
C HIS A 102 -0.16 1.46 -9.98
N ALA A 103 -0.45 0.18 -10.20
CA ALA A 103 -0.52 -0.39 -11.55
C ALA A 103 -1.53 0.36 -12.44
N TYR A 104 -2.70 0.69 -11.88
CA TYR A 104 -3.74 1.43 -12.58
C TYR A 104 -3.32 2.86 -12.98
N ILE A 105 -2.63 3.57 -12.10
CA ILE A 105 -2.07 4.91 -12.40
C ILE A 105 -1.02 4.80 -13.50
N PHE A 106 -0.03 3.93 -13.30
CA PHE A 106 1.09 3.77 -14.22
C PHE A 106 0.62 3.41 -15.62
N VAL A 107 -0.30 2.44 -15.77
CA VAL A 107 -0.79 2.03 -17.09
C VAL A 107 -1.47 3.18 -17.85
N ARG A 108 -2.15 4.09 -17.14
CA ARG A 108 -2.85 5.22 -17.77
C ARG A 108 -1.96 6.42 -18.05
N ASN A 109 -0.88 6.56 -17.28
CA ASN A 109 0.08 7.63 -17.43
C ASN A 109 1.47 7.09 -17.12
N PRO A 110 2.09 6.37 -18.06
CA PRO A 110 3.41 5.78 -17.83
C PRO A 110 4.44 6.86 -17.53
N TYR A 111 5.23 6.64 -16.49
CA TYR A 111 6.35 7.49 -16.12
C TYR A 111 7.64 6.67 -16.10
N ASP A 112 8.77 7.32 -16.36
CA ASP A 112 10.08 6.66 -16.29
C ASP A 112 10.47 6.34 -14.85
N LYS A 113 11.43 5.42 -14.68
CA LYS A 113 11.95 4.93 -13.40
C LYS A 113 12.34 6.06 -12.41
N GLU A 114 12.79 7.19 -12.94
CA GLU A 114 13.27 8.33 -12.16
C GLU A 114 12.13 9.32 -11.85
N GLN A 115 11.06 8.82 -11.23
CA GLN A 115 10.09 9.70 -10.61
C GLN A 115 10.79 10.42 -9.45
N ASP A 116 10.75 11.76 -9.44
CA ASP A 116 11.32 12.50 -8.32
C ASP A 116 10.61 12.13 -6.99
N ASP A 117 11.33 12.23 -5.86
CA ASP A 117 10.80 11.91 -4.51
C ASP A 117 9.38 12.46 -4.28
N ARG A 118 9.13 13.67 -4.79
CA ARG A 118 7.90 14.39 -4.56
C ARG A 118 6.78 13.72 -5.33
N ALA A 119 6.94 13.51 -6.64
CA ALA A 119 5.95 12.83 -7.46
C ALA A 119 5.66 11.41 -6.95
N TYR A 120 6.68 10.66 -6.50
CA TYR A 120 6.51 9.35 -5.85
C TYR A 120 5.63 9.46 -4.60
N CYS A 121 5.95 10.40 -3.69
CA CYS A 121 5.16 10.61 -2.48
C CYS A 121 3.72 11.07 -2.77
N TYR A 122 3.50 11.87 -3.81
CA TYR A 122 2.16 12.28 -4.23
C TYR A 122 1.32 11.07 -4.70
N GLU A 123 1.92 10.17 -5.48
CA GLU A 123 1.26 8.93 -5.89
C GLU A 123 0.92 8.03 -4.69
N GLU A 124 1.87 7.88 -3.78
CA GLU A 124 1.69 7.13 -2.53
C GLU A 124 0.57 7.73 -1.65
N VAL A 125 0.45 9.06 -1.59
CA VAL A 125 -0.70 9.69 -0.93
C VAL A 125 -2.02 9.27 -1.58
N MET A 126 -2.09 9.18 -2.91
CA MET A 126 -3.30 8.72 -3.60
C MET A 126 -3.58 7.24 -3.30
N ALA A 127 -2.57 6.37 -3.37
CA ALA A 127 -2.70 4.94 -3.08
C ALA A 127 -3.10 4.67 -1.62
N HIS A 128 -2.50 5.36 -0.65
CA HIS A 128 -2.90 5.29 0.76
C HIS A 128 -4.29 5.88 0.99
N THR A 129 -4.67 6.97 0.30
CA THR A 129 -6.03 7.51 0.39
C THR A 129 -7.08 6.51 -0.10
N PHE A 130 -6.81 5.83 -1.22
CA PHE A 130 -7.64 4.75 -1.72
C PHE A 130 -7.70 3.57 -0.74
N GLN A 131 -6.55 3.12 -0.21
CA GLN A 131 -6.49 2.05 0.79
C GLN A 131 -7.27 2.42 2.07
N ASN A 132 -7.12 3.65 2.55
CA ASN A 132 -7.81 4.16 3.74
C ASN A 132 -9.33 4.12 3.56
N LYS A 133 -9.82 4.48 2.37
CA LYS A 133 -11.24 4.36 2.00
C LYS A 133 -11.71 2.91 2.03
N VAL A 134 -10.95 1.97 1.45
CA VAL A 134 -11.25 0.52 1.49
C VAL A 134 -11.36 0.04 2.94
N MET A 135 -10.38 0.37 3.78
CA MET A 135 -10.36 -0.04 5.19
C MET A 135 -11.53 0.54 5.98
N SER A 136 -11.87 1.82 5.77
CA SER A 136 -13.04 2.47 6.38
C SER A 136 -14.34 1.78 6.02
N LEU A 137 -14.55 1.49 4.74
CA LEU A 137 -15.77 0.83 4.27
C LEU A 137 -15.85 -0.61 4.78
N LEU A 138 -14.72 -1.33 4.83
CA LEU A 138 -14.68 -2.71 5.29
C LEU A 138 -14.98 -2.84 6.78
N GLY A 139 -14.44 -1.92 7.60
CA GLY A 139 -14.52 -1.97 9.04
C GLY A 139 -15.67 -1.16 9.66
N GLY A 140 -16.25 -0.24 8.90
CA GLY A 140 -17.41 0.56 9.29
C GLY A 140 -17.23 1.28 10.62
N LYS A 141 -18.28 1.27 11.46
CA LYS A 141 -18.28 1.98 12.75
C LYS A 141 -17.19 1.51 13.70
N ALA A 142 -16.89 0.22 13.74
CA ALA A 142 -15.87 -0.33 14.63
C ALA A 142 -14.48 0.19 14.26
N PHE A 143 -14.15 0.23 12.96
CA PHE A 143 -12.90 0.82 12.50
C PHE A 143 -12.85 2.34 12.74
N GLN A 144 -13.96 3.05 12.50
CA GLN A 144 -14.01 4.50 12.73
C GLN A 144 -13.71 4.85 14.20
N GLN A 145 -14.15 4.02 15.16
CA GLN A 145 -13.82 4.21 16.57
C GLN A 145 -12.31 4.07 16.83
N ILE A 146 -11.66 3.04 16.26
CA ILE A 146 -10.22 2.84 16.35
C ILE A 146 -9.48 4.03 15.75
N LEU A 147 -9.87 4.44 14.54
CA LEU A 147 -9.28 5.58 13.84
C LEU A 147 -9.42 6.88 14.64
N ASN A 148 -10.58 7.14 15.25
CA ASN A 148 -10.80 8.32 16.09
C ASN A 148 -9.89 8.33 17.33
N LYS A 149 -9.65 7.17 17.96
CA LYS A 149 -8.69 7.05 19.06
C LYS A 149 -7.27 7.37 18.60
N GLU A 150 -6.88 6.84 17.43
CA GLU A 150 -5.54 7.07 16.86
C GLU A 150 -5.32 8.53 16.49
N VAL A 151 -6.29 9.18 15.83
CA VAL A 151 -6.25 10.62 15.53
C VAL A 151 -6.15 11.45 16.81
N SER A 152 -6.89 11.08 17.86
CA SER A 152 -6.83 11.78 19.15
C SER A 152 -5.46 11.66 19.81
N ARG A 153 -4.84 10.46 19.74
CA ARG A 153 -3.48 10.20 20.23
C ARG A 153 -2.45 11.05 19.49
N ILE A 154 -2.51 11.08 18.15
CA ILE A 154 -1.63 11.89 17.30
C ILE A 154 -1.77 13.38 17.65
N ASN A 155 -3.01 13.87 17.76
CA ASN A 155 -3.28 15.27 18.10
C ASN A 155 -2.73 15.66 19.49
N ALA A 156 -2.85 14.76 20.48
CA ALA A 156 -2.30 14.97 21.83
C ALA A 156 -0.76 14.98 21.86
N GLY A 157 -0.12 14.26 20.93
CA GLY A 157 1.34 14.31 20.73
C GLY A 157 1.78 15.62 20.08
N ALA A 158 1.11 16.01 18.98
CA ALA A 158 1.45 17.21 18.20
C ALA A 158 1.23 18.52 18.98
N SER A 159 0.24 18.57 19.87
CA SER A 159 -0.03 19.78 20.69
C SER A 159 1.08 20.11 21.70
N LYS A 160 2.05 19.21 21.90
CA LYS A 160 3.18 19.41 22.82
C LYS A 160 4.43 19.96 22.12
N SER A 161 4.49 19.91 20.79
CA SER A 161 5.58 20.43 19.97
C SER A 161 5.10 21.69 19.24
N ASN A 162 5.52 22.87 19.70
CA ASN A 162 5.09 24.14 19.11
C ASN A 162 5.67 24.42 17.71
N GLU A 163 6.63 23.61 17.24
CA GLU A 163 7.32 23.83 15.98
C GLU A 163 7.49 22.47 15.28
N GLU A 164 6.86 22.33 14.10
CA GLU A 164 6.88 21.19 13.17
C GLU A 164 6.19 19.88 13.60
N PHE A 165 5.32 19.35 12.71
CA PHE A 165 4.69 18.03 12.91
C PHE A 165 5.71 16.93 12.59
N GLY A 166 6.34 16.38 13.64
CA GLY A 166 7.20 15.20 13.50
C GLY A 166 6.42 13.91 13.23
N VAL A 167 7.11 12.87 12.75
CA VAL A 167 6.55 11.54 12.50
C VAL A 167 6.09 10.92 13.84
N PRO A 168 4.78 10.74 14.08
CA PRO A 168 4.31 10.20 15.36
C PRO A 168 4.65 8.72 15.46
N SER A 169 4.98 8.23 16.66
CA SER A 169 5.23 6.80 16.87
C SER A 169 4.00 5.95 16.48
N ARG A 170 4.25 4.77 15.90
CA ARG A 170 3.23 3.80 15.51
C ARG A 170 2.77 2.99 16.74
N THR A 171 1.46 2.74 16.85
CA THR A 171 0.90 1.82 17.86
C THR A 171 1.09 0.35 17.47
N GLN A 172 0.74 -0.58 18.34
CA GLN A 172 0.80 -2.01 18.05
C GLN A 172 -0.57 -2.53 17.61
N TYR A 173 -0.55 -3.56 16.75
CA TYR A 173 -1.76 -4.28 16.36
C TYR A 173 -2.41 -4.93 17.59
N ASP A 174 -3.69 -4.65 17.81
CA ASP A 174 -4.39 -5.04 19.04
C ASP A 174 -5.65 -5.90 18.76
N LYS A 175 -6.38 -6.21 19.84
CA LYS A 175 -7.62 -6.99 19.77
C LYS A 175 -8.76 -6.23 19.09
N GLU A 176 -8.76 -4.89 19.09
CA GLU A 176 -9.80 -4.12 18.40
C GLU A 176 -9.61 -4.22 16.89
N LEU A 177 -8.36 -4.08 16.40
CA LEU A 177 -8.04 -4.29 15.00
C LEU A 177 -8.31 -5.72 14.55
N ALA A 178 -7.97 -6.71 15.39
CA ALA A 178 -8.24 -8.12 15.09
C ALA A 178 -9.73 -8.44 14.93
N LYS A 179 -10.63 -7.72 15.62
CA LYS A 179 -12.08 -7.87 15.45
C LYS A 179 -12.56 -7.31 14.10
N VAL A 180 -11.86 -6.32 13.56
CA VAL A 180 -12.22 -5.66 12.29
C VAL A 180 -11.66 -6.42 11.10
N PHE A 181 -10.35 -6.68 11.11
CA PHE A 181 -9.62 -7.22 9.95
C PHE A 181 -9.30 -8.71 10.07
N GLY A 182 -9.50 -9.31 11.25
CA GLY A 182 -9.16 -10.70 11.54
C GLY A 182 -7.80 -10.83 12.25
N GLN A 183 -7.46 -12.06 12.64
CA GLN A 183 -6.13 -12.36 13.18
C GLN A 183 -5.10 -12.39 12.04
N PRO A 184 -4.00 -11.63 12.12
CA PRO A 184 -2.95 -11.66 11.10
C PRO A 184 -2.33 -13.06 11.04
N LYS A 185 -1.92 -13.46 9.84
CA LYS A 185 -1.28 -14.77 9.57
C LYS A 185 0.24 -14.70 9.65
N SER A 186 0.82 -13.51 9.74
CA SER A 186 2.25 -13.27 9.90
C SER A 186 2.50 -11.92 10.59
N GLU A 187 3.71 -11.72 11.12
CA GLU A 187 4.13 -10.40 11.63
C GLU A 187 4.15 -9.35 10.51
N MET A 188 4.45 -9.74 9.27
CA MET A 188 4.42 -8.82 8.13
C MET A 188 3.00 -8.30 7.85
N GLU A 189 1.97 -9.17 7.90
CA GLU A 189 0.58 -8.73 7.75
C GLU A 189 0.14 -7.84 8.92
N LYS A 190 0.54 -8.20 10.14
CA LYS A 190 0.29 -7.41 11.34
C LYS A 190 0.88 -6.01 11.21
N ASP A 191 2.12 -5.92 10.77
CA ASP A 191 2.82 -4.65 10.53
C ASP A 191 2.16 -3.85 9.41
N PHE A 192 1.82 -4.51 8.29
CA PHE A 192 1.13 -3.87 7.17
C PHE A 192 -0.19 -3.22 7.59
N ILE A 193 -1.08 -3.98 8.24
CA ILE A 193 -2.38 -3.43 8.66
C ILE A 193 -2.18 -2.32 9.71
N GLN A 194 -1.31 -2.52 10.69
CA GLN A 194 -1.04 -1.51 11.71
C GLN A 194 -0.45 -0.21 11.14
N THR A 195 0.51 -0.32 10.20
CA THR A 195 1.06 0.84 9.48
C THR A 195 -0.01 1.55 8.70
N SER A 196 -0.90 0.80 8.02
CA SER A 196 -2.00 1.37 7.25
C SER A 196 -2.96 2.18 8.12
N VAL A 197 -3.33 1.68 9.31
CA VAL A 197 -4.18 2.42 10.26
C VAL A 197 -3.47 3.66 10.81
N TRP A 198 -2.18 3.55 11.08
CA TRP A 198 -1.38 4.68 11.55
C TRP A 198 -1.27 5.78 10.49
N ILE A 199 -0.95 5.44 9.24
CA ILE A 199 -0.94 6.39 8.11
C ILE A 199 -2.32 7.04 7.95
N HIS A 200 -3.41 6.27 8.05
CA HIS A 200 -4.77 6.80 8.02
C HIS A 200 -5.00 7.84 9.13
N GLY A 201 -4.59 7.53 10.36
CA GLY A 201 -4.67 8.45 11.49
C GLY A 201 -3.93 9.76 11.25
N VAL A 202 -2.71 9.67 10.70
CA VAL A 202 -1.91 10.85 10.32
C VAL A 202 -2.61 11.66 9.23
N PHE A 203 -3.11 11.01 8.17
CA PHE A 203 -3.79 11.70 7.07
C PHE A 203 -5.01 12.49 7.55
N VAL A 204 -5.86 11.87 8.39
CA VAL A 204 -7.03 12.55 8.96
C VAL A 204 -6.64 13.70 9.88
N PHE A 205 -5.56 13.55 10.65
CA PHE A 205 -5.02 14.65 11.45
C PHE A 205 -4.58 15.82 10.58
N LEU A 206 -3.78 15.56 9.53
CA LEU A 206 -3.26 16.57 8.62
C LEU A 206 -4.38 17.30 7.86
N GLU A 207 -5.40 16.57 7.39
CA GLU A 207 -6.58 17.15 6.74
C GLU A 207 -7.31 18.15 7.66
N LYS A 208 -7.51 17.78 8.93
CA LYS A 208 -8.17 18.66 9.91
C LYS A 208 -7.32 19.88 10.25
N ARG A 209 -6.00 19.70 10.33
CA ARG A 209 -5.07 20.75 10.80
C ARG A 209 -4.68 21.75 9.71
N PHE A 210 -4.49 21.29 8.48
CA PHE A 210 -3.89 22.08 7.39
C PHE A 210 -4.85 22.35 6.22
N LYS A 211 -6.04 21.73 6.19
CA LYS A 211 -7.13 21.97 5.22
C LYS A 211 -6.62 22.05 3.76
N GLY A 212 -6.34 23.26 3.25
CA GLY A 212 -5.90 23.50 1.87
C GLY A 212 -4.52 22.92 1.53
N ASP A 213 -3.63 22.79 2.51
CA ASP A 213 -2.27 22.26 2.29
C ASP A 213 -2.16 20.76 2.64
N ALA A 214 -3.27 20.08 2.92
CA ALA A 214 -3.26 18.71 3.43
C ALA A 214 -2.55 17.73 2.50
N MET A 215 -2.67 17.90 1.17
CA MET A 215 -1.99 17.02 0.20
C MET A 215 -0.46 17.12 0.32
N GLU A 216 0.07 18.34 0.31
CA GLU A 216 1.52 18.57 0.45
C GLU A 216 2.01 18.08 1.81
N GLN A 217 1.27 18.32 2.89
CA GLN A 217 1.66 17.84 4.23
C GLN A 217 1.68 16.31 4.33
N LYS A 218 0.74 15.61 3.66
CA LYS A 218 0.76 14.14 3.59
C LYS A 218 1.95 13.65 2.77
N ALA A 219 2.26 14.30 1.66
CA ALA A 219 3.41 13.94 0.82
C ALA A 219 4.73 14.17 1.58
N LEU A 220 4.88 15.27 2.31
CA LEU A 220 6.03 15.53 3.17
C LEU A 220 6.15 14.48 4.29
N PHE A 221 5.04 14.10 4.92
CA PHE A 221 5.03 13.03 5.93
C PHE A 221 5.52 11.70 5.35
N LEU A 222 4.99 11.28 4.20
CA LEU A 222 5.42 10.04 3.55
C LEU A 222 6.88 10.13 3.11
N ARG A 223 7.32 11.29 2.61
CA ARG A 223 8.71 11.51 2.23
C ARG A 223 9.66 11.31 3.40
N THR A 224 9.36 11.90 4.57
CA THR A 224 10.18 11.71 5.77
C THR A 224 10.19 10.24 6.18
N LEU A 225 9.03 9.59 6.22
CA LEU A 225 8.91 8.17 6.55
C LEU A 225 9.74 7.27 5.61
N TYR A 226 9.68 7.54 4.31
CA TYR A 226 10.35 6.74 3.29
C TYR A 226 11.87 6.99 3.25
N LYS A 227 12.32 8.22 3.52
CA LYS A 227 13.75 8.51 3.72
C LYS A 227 14.33 7.81 4.94
N ASP A 228 13.65 7.91 6.08
CA ASP A 228 14.09 7.26 7.32
C ASP A 228 14.08 5.72 7.19
N GLY A 229 13.20 5.19 6.32
CA GLY A 229 13.13 3.77 5.97
C GLY A 229 14.09 3.30 4.87
N GLY A 230 14.83 4.20 4.22
CA GLY A 230 15.73 3.88 3.11
C GLY A 230 15.02 3.42 1.84
N ILE A 231 13.77 3.86 1.62
CA ILE A 231 12.98 3.60 0.41
C ILE A 231 13.32 4.62 -0.69
N ILE A 232 13.51 5.89 -0.30
CA ILE A 232 13.95 7.01 -1.14
C ILE A 232 15.15 7.73 -0.52
#